data_AF-A0A661YFC6-F1
#
_entry.id   AF-A0A661YFC6-F1
#
_cell.length_a   1.000
_cell.length_b   1.000
_cell.length_c   1.000
_cell.angle_alpha   90.00
_cell.angle_beta   90.00
_cell.angle_gamma   90.00
#
_symmetry.space_group_name_H-M   'P 1'
#
loop_
_entity.id
_entity.type
_entity.pdbx_description
1 polymer ?
#
loop_
_entity_poly.entity_id
_entity_poly.type
_entity_poly.pdbx_seq_one_letter_code
_entity_poly.pdbx_strand_id
1 'polypeptide(L)'
;VGIDIEQVHPRLHKVADKFMSPEEAGREIDTLSTEHLCLHWCAKEALYKLFGVRNLDFREQIRILDPPAGHEGLFRGMITLEGKEHRYHLHSEKLEDYFLVFAIDTPE
;
A
#
# COMPACT_ATOMS: atom_id res chain seq x y z
N VAL A 1 14.34 5.15 2.65
CA VAL A 1 13.72 3.85 2.29
C VAL A 1 12.76 3.45 3.40
N GLY A 2 11.57 2.97 3.06
CA GLY A 2 10.62 2.35 3.98
C GLY A 2 10.42 0.89 3.58
N ILE A 3 10.29 -0.01 4.56
CA ILE A 3 10.20 -1.44 4.33
C ILE A 3 9.11 -2.00 5.24
N ASP A 4 8.27 -2.87 4.70
CA ASP A 4 7.28 -3.62 5.47
C ASP A 4 7.15 -5.05 4.98
N ILE A 5 6.76 -5.95 5.90
CA ILE A 5 6.47 -7.34 5.59
C ILE A 5 5.19 -7.75 6.30
N GLU A 6 4.24 -8.30 5.55
CA GLU A 6 2.91 -8.64 6.08
C GLU A 6 2.46 -10.02 5.61
N GLN A 7 1.85 -10.77 6.54
CA GLN A 7 1.30 -12.08 6.26
C GLN A 7 -0.08 -11.95 5.63
N VAL A 8 -0.35 -12.73 4.58
CA VAL A 8 -1.66 -12.84 3.95
C VAL A 8 -2.64 -13.47 4.93
N HIS A 9 -3.44 -12.63 5.59
CA HIS A 9 -4.37 -13.09 6.63
C HIS A 9 -5.79 -12.54 6.39
N PRO A 10 -6.86 -13.36 6.48
CA PRO A 10 -8.25 -12.92 6.30
C PRO A 10 -8.74 -11.81 7.23
N ARG A 11 -7.93 -11.41 8.23
CA ARG A 11 -8.27 -10.34 9.17
C ARG A 11 -8.24 -8.98 8.48
N LEU A 12 -7.52 -8.86 7.37
CA LEU A 12 -7.39 -7.64 6.59
C LEU A 12 -8.75 -7.15 6.07
N HIS A 13 -9.65 -8.08 5.70
CA HIS A 13 -11.03 -7.75 5.31
C HIS A 13 -11.77 -6.92 6.36
N LYS A 14 -11.56 -7.21 7.66
CA LYS A 14 -12.24 -6.51 8.77
C LYS A 14 -11.80 -5.05 8.93
N VAL A 15 -10.66 -4.69 8.34
CA VAL A 15 -10.07 -3.36 8.45
C VAL A 15 -9.83 -2.72 7.09
N ALA A 16 -10.26 -3.36 5.99
CA ALA A 16 -10.08 -2.90 4.62
C ALA A 16 -10.60 -1.46 4.45
N ASP A 17 -11.79 -1.17 5.00
CA ASP A 17 -12.39 0.17 4.97
C ASP A 17 -11.57 1.27 5.65
N LYS A 18 -10.58 0.91 6.47
CA LYS A 18 -9.71 1.87 7.17
C LYS A 18 -8.48 2.27 6.37
N PHE A 19 -8.11 1.49 5.35
CA PHE A 19 -6.91 1.76 4.57
C PHE A 19 -7.14 1.76 3.07
N MET A 20 -8.20 1.15 2.54
CA MET A 20 -8.52 1.19 1.11
C MET A 20 -9.31 2.44 0.79
N SER A 21 -8.86 3.18 -0.22
CA SER A 21 -9.64 4.30 -0.77
C SER A 21 -10.78 3.80 -1.65
N PRO A 22 -11.80 4.64 -1.94
CA PRO A 22 -12.86 4.29 -2.89
C PRO A 22 -12.30 3.91 -4.28
N GLU A 23 -11.23 4.57 -4.72
CA GLU A 23 -10.59 4.28 -6.01
C GLU A 23 -9.88 2.91 -6.01
N GLU A 24 -9.19 2.57 -4.91
CA GLU A 24 -8.49 1.29 -4.75
C GLU A 24 -9.48 0.13 -4.52
N ALA A 25 -10.58 0.39 -3.78
CA ALA A 25 -11.59 -0.61 -3.46
C ALA A 25 -12.49 -0.96 -4.66
N GLY A 26 -12.64 -0.03 -5.61
CA GLY A 26 -13.57 -0.17 -6.72
C GLY A 26 -15.03 -0.20 -6.26
N ARG A 27 -15.87 -1.01 -6.93
CA ARG A 27 -17.31 -1.08 -6.65
C ARG A 27 -17.65 -1.88 -5.39
N GLU A 28 -16.87 -2.91 -5.08
CA GLU A 28 -17.18 -3.88 -4.01
C GLU A 28 -15.90 -4.31 -3.30
N ILE A 29 -15.58 -3.67 -2.17
CA ILE A 29 -14.37 -3.95 -1.37
C ILE A 29 -14.30 -5.41 -0.89
N ASP A 30 -15.46 -6.00 -0.59
CA ASP A 30 -15.59 -7.38 -0.09
C ASP A 30 -15.23 -8.44 -1.16
N THR A 31 -15.15 -8.05 -2.43
CA THR A 31 -14.76 -8.96 -3.52
C THR A 31 -13.26 -9.05 -3.74
N LEU A 32 -12.49 -8.17 -3.08
CA LEU A 32 -11.03 -8.15 -3.22
C LEU A 32 -10.41 -9.39 -2.61
N SER A 33 -9.35 -9.91 -3.22
CA SER A 33 -8.63 -11.04 -2.65
C SER A 33 -7.87 -10.60 -1.39
N THR A 34 -7.66 -11.54 -0.46
CA THR A 34 -6.82 -11.28 0.73
C THR A 34 -5.40 -10.87 0.35
N GLU A 35 -4.87 -11.38 -0.76
CA GLU A 35 -3.55 -11.00 -1.29
C GLU A 35 -3.52 -9.56 -1.76
N HIS A 36 -4.57 -9.11 -2.46
CA HIS A 36 -4.70 -7.74 -2.92
C HIS A 36 -4.76 -6.75 -1.76
N LEU A 37 -5.56 -7.07 -0.73
CA LEU A 37 -5.62 -6.30 0.51
C LEU A 37 -4.28 -6.30 1.24
N CYS A 38 -3.58 -7.44 1.28
CA CYS A 38 -2.28 -7.57 1.94
C CYS A 38 -1.20 -6.73 1.25
N LEU A 39 -1.16 -6.74 -0.09
CA LEU A 39 -0.26 -5.90 -0.87
C LEU A 39 -0.51 -4.41 -0.60
N HIS A 40 -1.77 -3.97 -0.63
CA HIS A 40 -2.11 -2.57 -0.37
C HIS A 40 -1.74 -2.15 1.05
N TRP A 41 -2.07 -2.98 2.05
CA TRP A 41 -1.71 -2.73 3.43
C TRP A 41 -0.19 -2.61 3.62
N CYS A 42 0.57 -3.60 3.16
CA CYS A 42 2.03 -3.63 3.24
C CYS A 42 2.68 -2.44 2.52
N ALA A 43 2.16 -2.08 1.34
CA ALA A 43 2.64 -0.93 0.58
C ALA A 43 2.38 0.41 1.29
N LYS A 44 1.20 0.58 1.91
CA LYS A 44 0.87 1.79 2.67
C LYS A 44 1.70 1.90 3.95
N GLU A 45 1.94 0.80 4.66
CA GLU A 45 2.85 0.76 5.81
C GLU A 45 4.30 1.10 5.40
N ALA A 46 4.80 0.57 4.28
CA ALA A 46 6.11 0.90 3.75
C ALA A 46 6.24 2.40 3.41
N LEU A 47 5.20 2.99 2.79
CA LEU A 47 5.12 4.43 2.51
C LEU A 47 5.07 5.27 3.79
N TYR A 48 4.26 4.87 4.77
CA TYR A 48 4.15 5.54 6.06
C TYR A 48 5.51 5.59 6.78
N LYS A 49 6.24 4.46 6.79
CA LYS A 49 7.59 4.36 7.36
C LYS A 49 8.62 5.20 6.60
N LEU A 50 8.54 5.23 5.26
CA LEU A 50 9.41 6.05 4.43
C LEU A 50 9.21 7.54 4.73
N PHE A 51 7.96 7.98 4.82
CA PHE A 51 7.60 9.39 4.94
C PHE A 51 7.86 9.96 6.33
N GLY A 52 7.69 9.14 7.37
CA GLY A 52 8.09 9.48 8.75
C GLY A 52 7.20 10.51 9.46
N VAL A 53 6.11 10.97 8.82
CA VAL A 53 5.10 11.85 9.46
C VAL A 53 4.04 11.01 10.16
N ARG A 54 3.75 11.33 11.41
CA ARG A 54 2.74 10.64 12.22
C ARG A 54 1.32 11.07 11.84
N ASN A 55 0.36 10.20 12.16
CA ASN A 55 -1.08 10.47 12.04
C ASN A 55 -1.56 10.72 10.60
N LEU A 56 -0.95 10.06 9.62
CA LEU A 56 -1.52 10.00 8.28
C LEU A 56 -2.76 9.12 8.27
N ASP A 57 -3.81 9.57 7.60
CA ASP A 57 -4.95 8.74 7.26
C ASP A 57 -4.56 7.84 6.07
N PHE A 58 -4.48 6.53 6.30
CA PHE A 58 -4.08 5.58 5.26
C PHE A 58 -5.05 5.54 4.09
N ARG A 59 -6.34 5.69 4.38
CA ARG A 59 -7.40 5.61 3.39
C ARG A 59 -7.54 6.89 2.60
N GLU A 60 -7.21 8.06 3.14
CA GLU A 60 -7.39 9.33 2.42
C GLU A 60 -6.08 9.96 1.93
N GLN A 61 -4.97 9.75 2.65
CA GLN A 61 -3.70 10.42 2.36
C GLN A 61 -2.66 9.53 1.69
N ILE A 62 -2.86 8.22 1.65
CA ILE A 62 -1.92 7.29 1.00
C ILE A 62 -2.67 6.58 -0.14
N ARG A 63 -2.07 6.56 -1.33
CA ARG A 63 -2.62 5.93 -2.53
C ARG A 63 -1.60 5.00 -3.17
N ILE A 64 -2.04 3.80 -3.53
CA ILE A 64 -1.28 2.86 -4.35
C ILE A 64 -1.67 3.05 -5.81
N LEU A 65 -0.67 3.15 -6.68
CA LEU A 65 -0.83 3.47 -8.09
C LEU A 65 -0.24 2.34 -8.95
N ASP A 66 -1.07 1.80 -9.85
CA ASP A 66 -0.74 0.74 -10.79
C ASP A 66 -0.10 -0.50 -10.13
N PRO A 67 -0.74 -1.12 -9.10
CA PRO A 67 -0.21 -2.33 -8.49
C PRO A 67 -0.09 -3.47 -9.53
N PRO A 68 0.94 -4.31 -9.46
CA PRO A 68 1.14 -5.38 -10.42
C PRO A 68 0.01 -6.42 -10.32
N ALA A 69 -0.48 -6.91 -11.46
CA ALA A 69 -1.56 -7.91 -11.48
C ALA A 69 -1.19 -9.23 -10.77
N GLY A 70 0.10 -9.57 -10.74
CA GLY A 70 0.63 -10.72 -10.01
C GLY A 70 0.97 -10.45 -8.54
N HIS A 71 0.75 -9.22 -8.04
CA HIS A 71 1.13 -8.73 -6.72
C HIS A 71 2.65 -8.67 -6.44
N GLU A 72 3.47 -8.86 -7.48
CA GLU A 72 4.93 -8.80 -7.40
C GLU A 72 5.48 -7.91 -8.51
N GLY A 73 6.52 -7.14 -8.18
CA GLY A 73 7.19 -6.21 -9.10
C GLY A 73 7.03 -4.74 -8.71
N LEU A 74 7.39 -3.88 -9.67
CA LEU A 74 7.47 -2.44 -9.50
C LEU A 74 6.12 -1.75 -9.68
N PHE A 75 5.86 -0.76 -8.84
CA PHE A 75 4.68 0.10 -8.89
C PHE A 75 4.96 1.44 -8.22
N ARG A 76 3.92 2.26 -8.05
CA ARG A 76 4.04 3.61 -7.51
C ARG A 76 3.12 3.81 -6.32
N GLY A 77 3.50 4.76 -5.48
CA GLY A 77 2.72 5.19 -4.33
C GLY A 77 2.72 6.70 -4.25
N MET A 78 1.68 7.24 -3.63
CA MET A 78 1.54 8.68 -3.44
C MET A 78 1.06 8.98 -2.03
N ILE A 79 1.66 9.98 -1.41
CA ILE A 79 1.21 10.56 -0.15
C ILE A 79 0.76 11.99 -0.39
N THR A 80 -0.44 12.34 0.08
CA THR A 80 -0.97 13.70 0.02
C THR A 80 -0.99 14.32 1.42
N LEU A 81 -0.20 15.37 1.64
CA LEU A 81 -0.15 16.11 2.90
C LEU A 81 -0.20 17.62 2.62
N GLU A 82 -1.11 18.33 3.27
CA GLU A 82 -1.28 19.79 3.11
C GLU A 82 -1.43 20.23 1.64
N GLY A 83 -2.10 19.41 0.83
CA GLY A 83 -2.31 19.67 -0.60
C GLY A 83 -1.09 19.41 -1.49
N LYS A 84 0.02 18.92 -0.93
CA LYS A 84 1.20 18.49 -1.69
C LYS A 84 1.19 16.99 -1.91
N GLU A 85 1.50 16.58 -3.13
CA GLU A 85 1.67 15.18 -3.50
C GLU A 85 3.16 14.81 -3.46
N HIS A 86 3.46 13.71 -2.78
CA HIS A 86 4.78 13.09 -2.74
C HIS A 86 4.68 11.72 -3.38
N ARG A 87 5.45 11.48 -4.45
CA ARG A 87 5.41 10.23 -5.23
C ARG A 87 6.64 9.40 -4.95
N TYR A 88 6.44 8.09 -4.85
CA TYR A 88 7.48 7.14 -4.50
C TYR A 88 7.42 5.92 -5.41
N HIS A 89 8.58 5.31 -5.63
CA HIS A 89 8.69 4.00 -6.28
C HIS A 89 8.60 2.91 -5.23
N LEU A 90 7.87 1.84 -5.56
CA LEU A 90 7.77 0.66 -4.72
C LEU A 90 8.11 -0.59 -5.50
N HIS A 91 8.61 -1.59 -4.77
CA HIS A 91 8.81 -2.95 -5.27
C HIS A 91 8.18 -3.92 -4.27
N SER A 92 7.44 -4.90 -4.80
CA SER A 92 6.79 -5.96 -4.03
C SER A 92 7.37 -7.32 -4.38
N GLU A 93 7.59 -8.15 -3.37
CA GLU A 93 8.03 -9.54 -3.50
C GLU A 93 7.15 -10.43 -2.64
N LYS A 94 6.82 -11.63 -3.13
CA LYS A 94 6.08 -12.62 -2.37
C LYS A 94 7.02 -13.69 -1.81
N LEU A 95 6.93 -13.94 -0.51
CA LEU A 95 7.70 -14.95 0.20
C LEU A 95 6.71 -15.89 0.89
N GLU A 96 6.39 -17.01 0.25
CA GLU A 96 5.32 -17.92 0.70
C GLU A 96 3.98 -17.20 0.88
N ASP A 97 3.48 -17.09 2.12
CA ASP A 97 2.26 -16.39 2.50
C ASP A 97 2.53 -14.97 3.02
N TYR A 98 3.70 -14.39 2.72
CA TYR A 98 4.06 -13.02 3.06
C TYR A 98 4.26 -12.14 1.82
N PHE A 99 3.93 -10.86 1.95
CA PHE A 99 4.37 -9.81 1.04
C PHE A 99 5.43 -8.94 1.71
N LEU A 100 6.55 -8.74 1.02
CA LEU A 100 7.60 -7.79 1.36
C LEU A 100 7.51 -6.60 0.40
N VAL A 101 7.41 -5.38 0.93
CA VAL A 101 7.37 -4.17 0.11
C VAL A 101 8.48 -3.20 0.52
N PHE A 102 9.21 -2.70 -0.49
CA PHE A 102 10.20 -1.64 -0.35
C PHE A 102 9.67 -0.36 -0.99
N ALA A 103 9.66 0.74 -0.26
CA ALA A 103 9.36 2.08 -0.77
C ALA A 103 10.64 2.92 -0.80
N ILE A 104 10.94 3.51 -1.95
CA ILE A 104 12.19 4.24 -2.20
C ILE A 104 11.86 5.67 -2.62
N ASP A 105 12.52 6.62 -1.94
CA ASP A 105 12.57 8.02 -2.32
C ASP A 105 13.81 8.22 -3.20
N THR A 106 13.62 8.12 -4.51
CA THR A 106 14.64 8.49 -5.50
C THR A 106 14.38 9.93 -5.93
N PRO A 107 15.35 10.85 -5.77
CA PRO A 107 15.32 12.11 -6.49
C PRO A 107 15.26 11.81 -8.00
N GLU A 108 14.33 12.44 -8.71
CA GLU A 108 14.35 12.48 -10.18
C GLU A 108 15.66 13.08 -10.71
#